data_AF-A0A3M2BDE2-F1
#
_entry.id   AF-A0A3M2BDE2-F1
#
_cell.length_a   1.000
_cell.length_b   1.000
_cell.length_c   1.000
_cell.angle_alpha   90.00
_cell.angle_beta   90.00
_cell.angle_gamma   90.00
#
_symmetry.space_group_name_H-M   'P 1'
#
loop_
_entity.id
_entity.type
_entity.pdbx_description
1 polymer ?
#
loop_
_entity_poly.entity_id
_entity_poly.type
_entity_poly.pdbx_seq_one_letter_code
_entity_poly.pdbx_strand_id
1 'polypeptide(L)'
;YGHGIAIVESKRWGRPLDRSSGRRDEANVPSTQMLRYLRRVEDLTAGDLRWGILTNGAVWRLYYQGARSVSEQFFEIDLATLLGLRGDLFDAVDDAEARAARDHWLRVFALMFRRGAFAPSASDPRTFHQRALEEGRFYEERVAQNLSDMVFTTVFPNLARAVSTSAPEAPLDEVRDAALILLYRLLFLLYAEDRNLLPVRDSRYDDYALREKVRGDVGRRKDQNDTFSATAARYWSVIDDLCRAIDRGDASIGLPPYNGGLFDPERTPLLTRVRIPDAVMAEVIDLLSFESTGGRRRYINYRDLSVQQLGSIYERLLEFEIRRDEDKGLVVRPNLFARKSTGSYYTPDELVGLILRETLEPLIADRLGAFRTRAEELADDLRDEATRLGALRRLDPAEAILTLRVCDPAMGSGHFLVNLVDYLTDRVIEAMAEAEAEVEWATDAPYESPLAQRIATI
;
A
#
# COMPACT_ATOMS: atom_id res chain seq x y z
N TYR A 1 32.38 -5.26 -4.73
CA TYR A 1 31.09 -4.70 -5.16
C TYR A 1 31.16 -3.86 -6.44
N GLY A 2 32.24 -3.14 -6.75
CA GLY A 2 32.30 -2.15 -7.86
C GLY A 2 32.11 -2.63 -9.31
N HIS A 3 31.83 -3.91 -9.55
CA HIS A 3 31.46 -4.45 -10.89
C HIS A 3 30.13 -5.22 -10.87
N GLY A 4 29.48 -5.33 -9.71
CA GLY A 4 28.17 -5.96 -9.59
C GLY A 4 27.07 -5.03 -10.11
N ILE A 5 26.03 -5.61 -10.70
CA ILE A 5 24.85 -4.87 -11.20
C ILE A 5 23.59 -5.13 -10.38
N ALA A 6 23.59 -6.21 -9.59
CA ALA A 6 22.56 -6.57 -8.64
C ALA A 6 23.12 -7.51 -7.56
N ILE A 7 22.52 -7.51 -6.38
CA ILE A 7 22.75 -8.51 -5.33
C ILE A 7 21.75 -9.65 -5.53
N VAL A 8 22.18 -10.90 -5.33
CA VAL A 8 21.27 -12.05 -5.37
C VAL A 8 21.37 -12.81 -4.06
N GLU A 9 20.23 -12.97 -3.40
CA GLU A 9 20.06 -13.84 -2.24
C GLU A 9 19.15 -15.01 -2.63
N SER A 10 19.71 -16.21 -2.61
CA SER A 10 18.98 -17.44 -2.97
C SER A 10 18.84 -18.34 -1.75
N LYS A 11 17.61 -18.63 -1.39
CA LYS A 11 17.24 -19.54 -0.31
C LYS A 11 16.90 -20.93 -0.86
N ARG A 12 16.89 -21.93 0.03
CA ARG A 12 16.43 -23.28 -0.30
C ARG A 12 15.00 -23.26 -0.84
N TRP A 13 14.66 -24.28 -1.64
CA TRP A 13 13.32 -24.45 -2.18
C TRP A 13 12.23 -24.37 -1.09
N GLY A 14 11.24 -23.51 -1.31
CA GLY A 14 10.06 -23.38 -0.46
C GLY A 14 10.28 -22.76 0.92
N ARG A 15 11.46 -22.20 1.22
CA ARG A 15 11.66 -21.39 2.45
C ARG A 15 10.77 -20.14 2.39
N PRO A 16 9.94 -19.84 3.40
CA PRO A 16 9.19 -18.58 3.46
C PRO A 16 10.13 -17.38 3.35
N LEU A 17 9.75 -16.36 2.56
CA LEU A 17 10.58 -15.18 2.35
C LEU A 17 10.34 -14.09 3.41
N ASP A 18 9.14 -14.04 3.99
CA ASP A 18 8.70 -12.99 4.94
C ASP A 18 8.67 -13.43 6.39
N ARG A 19 9.08 -14.67 6.68
CA ARG A 19 9.09 -15.21 8.05
C ARG A 19 10.37 -15.98 8.28
N SER A 20 10.80 -15.97 9.54
CA SER A 20 11.83 -16.88 10.01
C SER A 20 11.35 -18.32 9.84
N SER A 21 12.28 -19.24 9.65
CA SER A 21 11.96 -20.66 9.72
C SER A 21 12.50 -21.18 11.04
N GLY A 22 11.73 -22.01 11.75
CA GLY A 22 12.16 -22.63 13.02
C GLY A 22 13.34 -23.63 12.89
N ARG A 23 14.03 -23.69 11.74
CA ARG A 23 15.27 -24.45 11.58
C ARG A 23 16.45 -23.64 12.09
N ARG A 24 17.36 -24.33 12.78
CA ARG A 24 18.51 -23.74 13.51
C ARG A 24 19.38 -22.80 12.65
N ASP A 25 19.53 -23.07 11.36
CA ASP A 25 20.34 -22.26 10.41
C ASP A 25 19.50 -21.27 9.57
N GLU A 26 18.22 -21.08 9.90
CA GLU A 26 17.27 -20.28 9.14
C GLU A 26 16.47 -19.30 10.02
N ALA A 27 17.09 -18.85 11.11
CA ALA A 27 16.49 -17.92 12.06
C ALA A 27 16.13 -16.56 11.43
N ASN A 28 16.94 -16.07 10.49
CA ASN A 28 16.72 -14.74 9.91
C ASN A 28 15.58 -14.73 8.87
N VAL A 29 14.87 -13.61 8.80
CA VAL A 29 13.86 -13.35 7.77
C VAL A 29 14.54 -12.96 6.44
N PRO A 30 14.35 -13.71 5.34
CA PRO A 30 15.05 -13.43 4.07
C PRO A 30 14.78 -12.04 3.47
N SER A 31 13.56 -11.53 3.55
CA SER A 31 13.22 -10.18 3.06
C SER A 31 13.94 -9.08 3.85
N THR A 32 13.91 -9.16 5.17
CA THR A 32 14.65 -8.25 6.08
C THR A 32 16.17 -8.27 5.80
N GLN A 33 16.74 -9.45 5.54
CA GLN A 33 18.14 -9.59 5.17
C GLN A 33 18.47 -8.90 3.82
N MET A 34 17.58 -8.99 2.83
CA MET A 34 17.75 -8.31 1.54
C MET A 34 17.76 -6.79 1.70
N LEU A 35 16.88 -6.23 2.53
CA LEU A 35 16.84 -4.79 2.81
C LEU A 35 18.16 -4.30 3.40
N ARG A 36 18.70 -5.01 4.39
CA ARG A 36 20.03 -4.73 4.97
C ARG A 36 21.13 -4.73 3.92
N TYR A 37 21.14 -5.73 3.03
CA TYR A 37 22.13 -5.83 1.96
C TYR A 37 22.05 -4.68 0.98
N LEU A 38 20.85 -4.29 0.56
CA LEU A 38 20.66 -3.18 -0.37
C LEU A 38 21.11 -1.86 0.23
N ARG A 39 20.75 -1.57 1.48
CA ARG A 39 21.21 -0.39 2.20
C ARG A 39 22.73 -0.33 2.28
N ARG A 40 23.36 -1.41 2.77
CA ARG A 40 24.82 -1.45 2.95
C ARG A 40 25.57 -1.33 1.62
N VAL A 41 25.06 -1.94 0.55
CA VAL A 41 25.72 -1.85 -0.75
C VAL A 41 25.48 -0.50 -1.42
N GLU A 42 24.32 0.13 -1.22
CA GLU A 42 24.10 1.51 -1.65
C GLU A 42 25.15 2.44 -1.03
N ASP A 43 25.36 2.35 0.29
CA ASP A 43 26.36 3.17 1.00
C ASP A 43 27.78 2.88 0.49
N LEU A 44 28.15 1.61 0.34
CA LEU A 44 29.49 1.21 -0.11
C LEU A 44 29.77 1.55 -1.58
N THR A 45 28.74 1.72 -2.39
CA THR A 45 28.86 2.02 -3.83
C THR A 45 28.43 3.43 -4.18
N ALA A 46 28.19 4.29 -3.19
CA ALA A 46 27.66 5.65 -3.39
C ALA A 46 26.41 5.67 -4.31
N GLY A 47 25.59 4.62 -4.23
CA GLY A 47 24.38 4.47 -5.03
C GLY A 47 24.57 3.92 -6.44
N ASP A 48 25.75 3.42 -6.84
CA ASP A 48 25.95 2.78 -8.14
C ASP A 48 25.23 1.42 -8.26
N LEU A 49 25.07 0.68 -7.15
CA LEU A 49 24.33 -0.57 -7.10
C LEU A 49 23.07 -0.43 -6.24
N ARG A 50 21.90 -0.60 -6.86
CA ARG A 50 20.59 -0.42 -6.22
C ARG A 50 19.60 -1.58 -6.40
N TRP A 51 20.00 -2.66 -7.08
CA TRP A 51 19.10 -3.77 -7.43
C TRP A 51 19.37 -5.01 -6.57
N GLY A 52 18.30 -5.65 -6.11
CA GLY A 52 18.37 -6.87 -5.30
C GLY A 52 17.40 -7.93 -5.81
N ILE A 53 17.85 -9.18 -5.90
CA ILE A 53 17.02 -10.33 -6.25
C ILE A 53 16.94 -11.25 -5.04
N LEU A 54 15.74 -11.54 -4.57
CA LEU A 54 15.49 -12.52 -3.51
C LEU A 54 14.66 -13.67 -4.08
N THR A 55 15.12 -14.91 -3.90
CA THR A 55 14.36 -16.07 -4.35
C THR A 55 14.49 -17.25 -3.41
N ASN A 56 13.44 -18.07 -3.34
CA ASN A 56 13.47 -19.42 -2.74
C ASN A 56 13.29 -20.50 -3.82
N GLY A 57 13.61 -20.19 -5.08
CA GLY A 57 13.39 -21.03 -6.26
C GLY A 57 11.94 -21.02 -6.77
N ALA A 58 10.95 -20.97 -5.87
CA ALA A 58 9.53 -20.93 -6.24
C ALA A 58 9.05 -19.51 -6.53
N VAL A 59 9.38 -18.57 -5.65
CA VAL A 59 9.03 -17.15 -5.73
C VAL A 59 10.29 -16.34 -6.01
N TRP A 60 10.17 -15.35 -6.88
CA TRP A 60 11.24 -14.42 -7.26
C TRP A 60 10.80 -13.00 -7.01
N ARG A 61 11.60 -12.26 -6.24
CA ARG A 61 11.39 -10.83 -5.95
C ARG A 61 12.52 -10.01 -6.51
N LEU A 62 12.17 -8.86 -7.09
CA LEU A 62 13.10 -7.83 -7.52
C LEU A 62 12.85 -6.56 -6.71
N TYR A 63 13.84 -6.21 -5.90
CA TYR A 63 13.89 -5.03 -5.05
C TYR A 63 14.69 -3.91 -5.72
N TYR A 64 14.28 -2.67 -5.45
CA TYR A 64 14.98 -1.47 -5.89
C TYR A 64 15.17 -0.52 -4.71
N GLN A 65 16.42 -0.21 -4.38
CA GLN A 65 16.76 0.65 -3.24
C GLN A 65 16.25 2.09 -3.39
N GLY A 66 16.04 2.56 -4.61
CA GLY A 66 15.45 3.89 -4.86
C GLY A 66 13.92 3.90 -4.85
N ALA A 67 13.26 2.84 -4.36
CA ALA A 67 11.83 2.82 -4.14
C ALA A 67 11.44 3.73 -2.96
N ARG A 68 10.17 4.13 -2.89
CA ARG A 68 9.66 4.97 -1.80
C ARG A 68 9.63 4.23 -0.47
N SER A 69 9.17 2.97 -0.52
CA SER A 69 9.36 1.99 0.55
C SER A 69 9.94 0.73 -0.08
N VAL A 70 11.17 0.38 0.30
CA VAL A 70 11.86 -0.79 -0.28
C VAL A 70 11.24 -2.08 0.26
N SER A 71 10.68 -2.04 1.48
CA SER A 71 10.01 -3.19 2.08
C SER A 71 8.67 -3.53 1.42
N GLU A 72 7.95 -2.53 0.88
CA GLU A 72 6.63 -2.74 0.25
C GLU A 72 6.66 -2.73 -1.29
N GLN A 73 7.55 -1.94 -1.91
CA GLN A 73 7.59 -1.74 -3.35
C GLN A 73 8.64 -2.62 -4.02
N PHE A 74 8.27 -3.88 -4.23
CA PHE A 74 9.06 -4.84 -4.99
C PHE A 74 8.20 -5.58 -6.01
N PHE A 75 8.84 -6.03 -7.08
CA PHE A 75 8.17 -6.88 -8.07
C PHE A 75 8.28 -8.34 -7.64
N GLU A 76 7.15 -9.07 -7.60
CA GLU A 76 7.11 -10.50 -7.22
C GLU A 76 6.48 -11.34 -8.32
N ILE A 77 7.08 -12.51 -8.59
CA ILE A 77 6.50 -13.58 -9.40
C ILE A 77 6.59 -14.90 -8.64
N ASP A 78 5.46 -15.60 -8.50
CA ASP A 78 5.45 -17.02 -8.14
C ASP A 78 5.69 -17.88 -9.39
N LEU A 79 6.96 -18.13 -9.67
CA LEU A 79 7.42 -18.92 -10.81
C LEU A 79 6.97 -20.38 -10.70
N ALA A 80 6.95 -20.95 -9.49
CA ALA A 80 6.51 -22.34 -9.30
C ALA A 80 5.07 -22.51 -9.76
N THR A 81 4.20 -21.56 -9.42
CA THR A 81 2.80 -21.67 -9.81
C THR A 81 2.59 -21.33 -11.30
N LEU A 82 3.36 -20.41 -11.89
CA LEU A 82 3.40 -20.21 -13.35
C LEU A 82 3.84 -21.48 -14.12
N LEU A 83 4.75 -22.26 -13.54
CA LEU A 83 5.22 -23.53 -14.11
C LEU A 83 4.30 -24.72 -13.79
N GLY A 84 3.21 -24.52 -13.04
CA GLY A 84 2.30 -25.60 -12.62
C GLY A 84 2.92 -26.57 -11.60
N LEU A 85 3.93 -26.13 -10.85
CA LEU A 85 4.61 -26.94 -9.82
C LEU A 85 3.92 -26.88 -8.45
N ARG A 86 3.03 -25.90 -8.26
CA ARG A 86 2.12 -25.80 -7.12
C ARG A 86 0.70 -25.82 -7.69
N GLY A 87 -0.16 -26.68 -7.15
CA GLY A 87 -1.59 -26.62 -7.44
C GLY A 87 -2.13 -25.23 -7.07
N ASP A 88 -3.13 -24.79 -7.82
CA ASP A 88 -3.88 -23.52 -7.65
C ASP A 88 -3.26 -22.19 -8.16
N LEU A 89 -2.82 -22.11 -9.42
CA LEU A 89 -3.15 -20.94 -10.28
C LEU A 89 -3.99 -21.30 -11.52
N PHE A 90 -4.08 -22.59 -11.85
CA PHE A 90 -4.73 -23.10 -13.07
C PHE A 90 -5.50 -24.42 -12.86
N ASP A 91 -5.93 -24.74 -11.64
CA ASP A 91 -6.76 -25.94 -11.39
C ASP A 91 -8.23 -25.77 -11.84
N ALA A 92 -8.50 -24.85 -12.76
CA ALA A 92 -9.78 -24.78 -13.48
C ALA A 92 -9.55 -24.54 -14.97
N VAL A 93 -9.73 -25.61 -15.75
CA VAL A 93 -9.96 -25.66 -17.20
C VAL A 93 -8.73 -25.34 -18.07
N ASP A 94 -8.41 -26.28 -18.96
CA ASP A 94 -7.40 -26.17 -20.03
C ASP A 94 -7.86 -25.17 -21.12
N ASP A 95 -8.12 -23.93 -20.73
CA ASP A 95 -8.58 -22.85 -21.62
C ASP A 95 -7.37 -22.17 -22.31
N ALA A 96 -7.56 -21.79 -23.58
CA ALA A 96 -6.56 -21.11 -24.38
C ALA A 96 -6.12 -19.77 -23.75
N GLU A 97 -7.03 -19.08 -23.04
CA GLU A 97 -6.72 -17.84 -22.34
C GLU A 97 -5.75 -18.05 -21.17
N ALA A 98 -5.97 -19.09 -20.37
CA ALA A 98 -5.08 -19.46 -19.26
C ALA A 98 -3.66 -19.78 -19.76
N ARG A 99 -3.55 -20.55 -20.85
CA ARG A 99 -2.24 -20.83 -21.49
C ARG A 99 -1.57 -19.56 -22.01
N ALA A 100 -2.32 -18.67 -22.66
CA ALA A 100 -1.79 -17.41 -23.16
C ALA A 100 -1.31 -16.48 -22.02
N ALA A 101 -2.05 -16.43 -20.90
CA ALA A 101 -1.65 -15.69 -19.72
C ALA A 101 -0.37 -16.25 -19.09
N ARG A 102 -0.28 -17.58 -18.95
CA ARG A 102 0.93 -18.26 -18.48
C ARG A 102 2.15 -17.94 -19.36
N ASP A 103 2.00 -18.07 -20.68
CA ASP A 103 3.08 -17.78 -21.63
C ASP A 103 3.51 -16.31 -21.56
N HIS A 104 2.55 -15.39 -21.38
CA HIS A 104 2.85 -13.98 -21.17
C HIS A 104 3.69 -13.76 -19.91
N TRP A 105 3.28 -14.31 -18.76
CA TRP A 105 4.01 -14.12 -17.50
C TRP A 105 5.38 -14.80 -17.48
N LEU A 106 5.55 -15.93 -18.18
CA LEU A 106 6.87 -16.53 -18.38
C LEU A 106 7.79 -15.64 -19.21
N ARG A 107 7.26 -14.95 -20.23
CA ARG A 107 8.02 -13.93 -20.98
C ARG A 107 8.37 -12.73 -20.11
N VAL A 108 7.43 -12.27 -19.27
CA VAL A 108 7.69 -11.18 -18.31
C VAL A 108 8.80 -11.59 -17.35
N PHE A 109 8.76 -12.79 -16.77
CA PHE A 109 9.82 -13.33 -15.92
C PHE A 109 11.18 -13.29 -16.64
N ALA A 110 11.25 -13.85 -17.85
CA ALA A 110 12.49 -13.87 -18.63
C ALA A 110 12.99 -12.45 -18.98
N LEU A 111 12.08 -11.51 -19.27
CA LEU A 111 12.43 -10.12 -19.55
C LEU A 111 12.94 -9.37 -18.33
N MET A 112 12.36 -9.63 -17.14
CA MET A 112 12.74 -8.99 -15.89
C MET A 112 14.06 -9.54 -15.34
N PHE A 113 14.30 -10.85 -15.39
CA PHE A 113 15.47 -11.45 -14.72
C PHE A 113 16.66 -11.74 -15.64
N ARG A 114 16.58 -11.45 -16.94
CA ARG A 114 17.73 -11.60 -17.86
C ARG A 114 18.81 -10.56 -17.58
N ARG A 115 20.07 -10.92 -17.86
CA ARG A 115 21.23 -10.00 -17.79
C ARG A 115 20.98 -8.64 -18.47
N GLY A 116 20.38 -8.66 -19.66
CA GLY A 116 20.12 -7.44 -20.44
C GLY A 116 19.09 -6.50 -19.80
N ALA A 117 18.38 -6.93 -18.75
CA ALA A 117 17.44 -6.08 -18.02
C ALA A 117 18.18 -5.11 -17.07
N PHE A 118 19.32 -5.55 -16.53
CA PHE A 118 20.16 -4.82 -15.58
C PHE A 118 21.28 -4.02 -16.24
N ALA A 119 21.54 -4.25 -17.53
CA ALA A 119 22.56 -3.54 -18.28
C ALA A 119 21.92 -2.38 -19.09
N PRO A 120 22.54 -1.19 -19.13
CA PRO A 120 22.14 -0.14 -20.05
C PRO A 120 22.43 -0.55 -21.49
N SER A 121 21.75 0.11 -22.43
CA SER A 121 22.01 -0.09 -23.86
C SER A 121 23.02 0.93 -24.38
N ALA A 122 23.63 0.68 -25.54
CA ALA A 122 24.59 1.63 -26.14
C ALA A 122 23.96 3.00 -26.49
N SER A 123 22.64 3.05 -26.70
CA SER A 123 21.89 4.24 -27.10
C SER A 123 21.14 4.94 -25.95
N ASP A 124 20.93 4.25 -24.83
CA ASP A 124 20.17 4.74 -23.68
C ASP A 124 20.86 4.30 -22.39
N PRO A 125 21.33 5.24 -21.55
CA PRO A 125 22.03 4.94 -20.31
C PRO A 125 21.13 4.29 -19.25
N ARG A 126 19.81 4.24 -19.46
CA ARG A 126 18.88 3.59 -18.54
C ARG A 126 18.83 2.08 -18.77
N THR A 127 18.69 1.33 -17.68
CA THR A 127 18.40 -0.10 -17.73
C THR A 127 16.96 -0.37 -18.19
N PHE A 128 16.61 -1.62 -18.47
CA PHE A 128 15.21 -1.98 -18.75
C PHE A 128 14.31 -1.66 -17.56
N HIS A 129 14.78 -1.98 -16.33
CA HIS A 129 14.00 -1.73 -15.12
C HIS A 129 13.74 -0.25 -14.85
N GLN A 130 14.73 0.61 -15.10
CA GLN A 130 14.54 2.06 -14.96
C GLN A 130 13.48 2.58 -15.93
N ARG A 131 13.52 2.14 -17.19
CA ARG A 131 12.48 2.50 -18.17
C ARG A 131 11.10 1.98 -17.78
N ALA A 132 11.01 0.74 -17.31
CA ALA A 132 9.75 0.17 -16.83
C ALA A 132 9.18 0.93 -15.63
N LEU A 133 10.04 1.35 -14.68
CA LEU A 133 9.63 2.19 -13.55
C LEU A 133 9.15 3.57 -13.99
N GLU A 134 9.84 4.22 -14.92
CA GLU A 134 9.44 5.53 -15.46
C GLU A 134 8.11 5.45 -16.22
N GLU A 135 7.93 4.42 -17.04
CA GLU A 135 6.67 4.19 -17.77
C GLU A 135 5.52 3.84 -16.81
N GLY A 136 5.80 3.05 -15.76
CA GLY A 136 4.87 2.75 -14.69
C GLY A 136 4.40 4.01 -13.96
N ARG A 137 5.34 4.86 -13.53
CA ARG A 137 5.04 6.15 -12.88
C ARG A 137 4.18 7.05 -13.77
N PHE A 138 4.53 7.18 -15.05
CA PHE A 138 3.75 7.97 -15.99
C PHE A 138 2.32 7.41 -16.16
N TYR A 139 2.18 6.08 -16.20
CA TYR A 139 0.86 5.44 -16.26
C TYR A 139 0.06 5.69 -14.98
N GLU A 140 0.66 5.51 -13.81
CA GLU A 140 0.05 5.77 -12.49
C GLU A 140 -0.42 7.22 -12.37
N GLU A 141 0.43 8.20 -12.73
CA GLU A 141 0.08 9.63 -12.73
C GLU A 141 -1.13 9.92 -13.63
N ARG A 142 -1.16 9.33 -14.83
CA ARG A 142 -2.28 9.50 -15.76
C ARG A 142 -3.56 8.89 -15.20
N VAL A 143 -3.50 7.66 -14.66
CA VAL A 143 -4.67 6.99 -14.06
C VAL A 143 -5.17 7.79 -12.85
N ALA A 144 -4.26 8.27 -12.00
CA ALA A 144 -4.60 9.12 -10.87
C ALA A 144 -5.28 10.42 -11.30
N GLN A 145 -4.76 11.09 -12.33
CA GLN A 145 -5.36 12.31 -12.86
C GLN A 145 -6.74 12.05 -13.46
N ASN A 146 -6.90 10.98 -14.24
CA ASN A 146 -8.18 10.57 -14.83
C ASN A 146 -9.21 10.23 -13.74
N LEU A 147 -8.82 9.43 -12.75
CA LEU A 147 -9.65 9.08 -11.60
C LEU A 147 -10.05 10.34 -10.83
N SER A 148 -9.09 11.21 -10.55
CA SER A 148 -9.30 12.50 -9.91
C SER A 148 -10.36 13.31 -10.65
N ASP A 149 -10.17 13.58 -11.94
CA ASP A 149 -11.11 14.38 -12.73
C ASP A 149 -12.49 13.74 -12.85
N MET A 150 -12.56 12.41 -12.99
CA MET A 150 -13.81 11.66 -12.97
C MET A 150 -14.54 11.79 -11.62
N VAL A 151 -13.78 11.70 -10.52
CA VAL A 151 -14.31 11.88 -9.16
C VAL A 151 -14.95 13.26 -9.01
N PHE A 152 -14.28 14.30 -9.49
CA PHE A 152 -14.76 15.68 -9.42
C PHE A 152 -15.97 15.95 -10.31
N THR A 153 -15.89 15.53 -11.56
CA THR A 153 -16.88 15.93 -12.58
C THR A 153 -18.15 15.11 -12.48
N THR A 154 -18.05 13.86 -12.01
CA THR A 154 -19.14 12.90 -12.12
C THR A 154 -19.48 12.26 -10.77
N VAL A 155 -18.52 11.61 -10.11
CA VAL A 155 -18.79 10.79 -8.91
C VAL A 155 -19.31 11.64 -7.76
N PHE A 156 -18.58 12.67 -7.35
CA PHE A 156 -18.95 13.50 -6.22
C PHE A 156 -20.29 14.23 -6.45
N PRO A 157 -20.55 14.86 -7.62
CA PRO A 157 -21.87 15.42 -7.92
C PRO A 157 -23.01 14.38 -7.90
N ASN A 158 -22.76 13.16 -8.38
CA ASN A 158 -23.77 12.08 -8.33
C ASN A 158 -24.10 11.68 -6.89
N LEU A 159 -23.08 11.51 -6.05
CA LEU A 159 -23.26 11.20 -4.63
C LEU A 159 -23.99 12.34 -3.91
N ALA A 160 -23.56 13.58 -4.10
CA ALA A 160 -24.18 14.76 -3.51
C ALA A 160 -25.67 14.89 -3.89
N ARG A 161 -26.00 14.69 -5.17
CA ARG A 161 -27.41 14.67 -5.62
C ARG A 161 -28.19 13.55 -4.95
N ALA A 162 -27.66 12.33 -4.92
CA ALA A 162 -28.35 11.20 -4.33
C ALA A 162 -28.60 11.38 -2.82
N VAL A 163 -27.61 11.88 -2.08
CA VAL A 163 -27.76 12.22 -0.66
C VAL A 163 -28.82 13.30 -0.48
N SER A 164 -28.77 14.37 -1.27
CA SER A 164 -29.78 15.45 -1.22
C SER A 164 -31.19 14.96 -1.58
N THR A 165 -31.33 14.03 -2.53
CA THR A 165 -32.63 13.46 -2.90
C THR A 165 -33.17 12.56 -1.80
N SER A 166 -32.31 11.78 -1.14
CA SER A 166 -32.70 10.92 -0.03
C SER A 166 -32.99 11.68 1.26
N ALA A 167 -32.42 12.88 1.44
CA ALA A 167 -32.63 13.76 2.59
C ALA A 167 -32.85 15.21 2.14
N PRO A 168 -34.05 15.55 1.58
CA PRO A 168 -34.30 16.86 0.96
C PRO A 168 -34.28 18.04 1.95
N GLU A 169 -34.57 17.77 3.21
CA GLU A 169 -34.59 18.75 4.32
C GLU A 169 -33.22 18.99 4.96
N ALA A 170 -32.20 18.20 4.60
CA ALA A 170 -30.87 18.35 5.18
C ALA A 170 -30.19 19.64 4.68
N PRO A 171 -29.47 20.36 5.56
CA PRO A 171 -28.61 21.47 5.16
C PRO A 171 -27.59 21.06 4.08
N LEU A 172 -27.30 21.96 3.13
CA LEU A 172 -26.43 21.63 1.99
C LEU A 172 -24.97 21.35 2.39
N ASP A 173 -24.51 21.95 3.48
CA ASP A 173 -23.23 21.66 4.12
C ASP A 173 -23.20 20.25 4.70
N GLU A 174 -24.25 19.81 5.39
CA GLU A 174 -24.36 18.41 5.85
C GLU A 174 -24.42 17.42 4.68
N VAL A 175 -25.15 17.75 3.61
CA VAL A 175 -25.19 16.94 2.38
C VAL A 175 -23.80 16.84 1.74
N ARG A 176 -23.07 17.96 1.66
CA ARG A 176 -21.70 18.00 1.15
C ARG A 176 -20.79 17.10 1.97
N ASP A 177 -20.81 17.26 3.29
CA ASP A 177 -19.92 16.54 4.18
C ASP A 177 -20.24 15.04 4.19
N ALA A 178 -21.52 14.66 4.15
CA ALA A 178 -21.95 13.28 3.99
C ALA A 178 -21.50 12.68 2.65
N ALA A 179 -21.67 13.39 1.54
CA ALA A 179 -21.22 12.92 0.23
C ALA A 179 -19.69 12.78 0.15
N LEU A 180 -18.95 13.70 0.78
CA LEU A 180 -17.49 13.66 0.89
C LEU A 180 -17.05 12.42 1.68
N ILE A 181 -17.63 12.21 2.87
CA ILE A 181 -17.26 11.08 3.73
C ILE A 181 -17.64 9.75 3.08
N LEU A 182 -18.78 9.69 2.40
CA LEU A 182 -19.16 8.51 1.61
C LEU A 182 -18.13 8.20 0.52
N LEU A 183 -17.71 9.21 -0.25
CA LEU A 183 -16.66 9.05 -1.25
C LEU A 183 -15.36 8.56 -0.62
N TYR A 184 -14.99 9.07 0.56
CA TYR A 184 -13.77 8.65 1.27
C TYR A 184 -13.86 7.20 1.74
N ARG A 185 -15.02 6.77 2.24
CA ARG A 185 -15.27 5.36 2.57
C ARG A 185 -15.10 4.47 1.36
N LEU A 186 -15.66 4.85 0.21
CA LEU A 186 -15.52 4.07 -1.03
C LEU A 186 -14.06 3.97 -1.46
N LEU A 187 -13.35 5.09 -1.55
CA LEU A 187 -11.92 5.10 -1.93
C LEU A 187 -11.06 4.30 -0.94
N PHE A 188 -11.32 4.44 0.37
CA PHE A 188 -10.62 3.67 1.40
C PHE A 188 -10.86 2.17 1.24
N LEU A 189 -12.10 1.73 1.04
CA LEU A 189 -12.43 0.31 0.87
C LEU A 189 -11.69 -0.28 -0.34
N LEU A 190 -11.73 0.42 -1.48
CA LEU A 190 -11.03 0.00 -2.71
C LEU A 190 -9.51 -0.10 -2.48
N TYR A 191 -8.93 0.91 -1.84
CA TYR A 191 -7.52 0.95 -1.49
C TYR A 191 -7.12 -0.15 -0.51
N ALA A 192 -7.92 -0.36 0.53
CA ALA A 192 -7.64 -1.32 1.59
C ALA A 192 -7.77 -2.76 1.11
N GLU A 193 -8.74 -3.07 0.24
CA GLU A 193 -8.83 -4.39 -0.40
C GLU A 193 -7.64 -4.63 -1.35
N ASP A 194 -7.32 -3.69 -2.24
CA ASP A 194 -6.24 -3.87 -3.22
C ASP A 194 -4.85 -3.99 -2.55
N ARG A 195 -4.63 -3.34 -1.39
CA ARG A 195 -3.42 -3.52 -0.57
C ARG A 195 -3.45 -4.72 0.40
N ASN A 196 -4.55 -5.48 0.45
CA ASN A 196 -4.76 -6.56 1.43
C ASN A 196 -4.68 -6.07 2.89
N LEU A 197 -5.08 -4.83 3.15
CA LEU A 197 -5.24 -4.29 4.50
C LEU A 197 -6.51 -4.82 5.18
N LEU A 198 -7.49 -5.27 4.39
CA LEU A 198 -8.65 -6.03 4.84
C LEU A 198 -8.39 -7.54 4.68
N PRO A 199 -9.19 -8.42 5.32
CA PRO A 199 -9.00 -9.89 5.32
C PRO A 199 -9.26 -10.58 3.96
N VAL A 200 -8.84 -10.01 2.84
CA VAL A 200 -9.06 -10.49 1.46
C VAL A 200 -8.44 -11.86 1.15
N ARG A 201 -7.64 -12.42 2.06
CA ARG A 201 -7.08 -13.77 1.97
C ARG A 201 -7.84 -14.79 2.84
N ASP A 202 -8.78 -14.32 3.65
CA ASP A 202 -9.64 -15.14 4.47
C ASP A 202 -10.94 -15.40 3.71
N SER A 203 -11.22 -16.66 3.38
CA SER A 203 -12.41 -17.03 2.62
C SER A 203 -13.72 -16.63 3.29
N ARG A 204 -13.71 -16.36 4.60
CA ARG A 204 -14.89 -15.88 5.34
C ARG A 204 -15.25 -14.43 4.96
N TYR A 205 -14.29 -13.67 4.46
CA TYR A 205 -14.48 -12.27 4.04
C TYR A 205 -14.98 -12.14 2.59
N ASP A 206 -14.79 -13.16 1.76
CA ASP A 206 -15.06 -13.12 0.31
C ASP A 206 -16.49 -12.71 -0.06
N ASP A 207 -17.48 -13.07 0.78
CA ASP A 207 -18.88 -12.71 0.55
C ASP A 207 -19.20 -11.24 0.85
N TYR A 208 -18.32 -10.55 1.59
CA TYR A 208 -18.46 -9.16 1.99
C TYR A 208 -17.51 -8.22 1.23
N ALA A 209 -16.50 -8.79 0.56
CA ALA A 209 -15.55 -8.04 -0.24
C ALA A 209 -16.22 -7.33 -1.43
N LEU A 210 -15.76 -6.13 -1.74
CA LEU A 210 -16.22 -5.35 -2.89
C LEU A 210 -15.72 -5.96 -4.19
N ARG A 211 -14.55 -6.60 -4.20
CA ARG A 211 -13.87 -7.09 -5.41
C ARG A 211 -14.77 -7.82 -6.42
N GLU A 212 -15.34 -8.96 -6.05
CA GLU A 212 -16.15 -9.78 -6.96
C GLU A 212 -17.65 -9.49 -6.86
N LYS A 213 -18.17 -9.40 -5.63
CA LYS A 213 -19.62 -9.29 -5.37
C LYS A 213 -20.18 -7.91 -5.71
N VAL A 214 -19.34 -6.87 -5.70
CA VAL A 214 -19.75 -5.50 -5.98
C VAL A 214 -19.13 -5.00 -7.29
N ARG A 215 -17.81 -4.84 -7.38
CA ARG A 215 -17.11 -4.32 -8.57
C ARG A 215 -17.26 -5.28 -9.76
N GLY A 216 -17.01 -6.56 -9.55
CA GLY A 216 -17.17 -7.61 -10.58
C GLY A 216 -18.61 -7.72 -11.10
N ASP A 217 -19.60 -7.73 -10.19
CA ASP A 217 -21.01 -7.78 -10.58
C ASP A 217 -21.46 -6.53 -11.35
N VAL A 218 -21.12 -5.34 -10.86
CA VAL A 218 -21.40 -4.08 -11.56
C VAL A 218 -20.76 -4.07 -12.94
N GLY A 219 -19.48 -4.45 -13.05
CA GLY A 219 -18.74 -4.49 -14.31
C GLY A 219 -19.41 -5.42 -15.33
N ARG A 220 -19.70 -6.68 -14.95
CA ARG A 220 -20.38 -7.65 -15.83
C ARG A 220 -21.73 -7.15 -16.33
N ARG A 221 -22.54 -6.57 -15.43
CA ARG A 221 -23.87 -6.06 -15.78
C ARG A 221 -23.79 -4.83 -16.69
N LYS A 222 -22.81 -3.94 -16.47
CA LYS A 222 -22.52 -2.81 -17.36
C LYS A 222 -22.07 -3.24 -18.74
N ASP A 223 -21.22 -4.26 -18.83
CA ASP A 223 -20.77 -4.83 -20.11
C ASP A 223 -21.91 -5.45 -20.92
N GLN A 224 -22.91 -5.98 -20.23
CA GLN A 224 -24.14 -6.52 -20.83
C GLN A 224 -25.20 -5.44 -21.11
N ASN A 225 -24.89 -4.17 -20.84
CA ASN A 225 -25.81 -3.04 -20.96
C ASN A 225 -27.12 -3.24 -20.18
N ASP A 226 -27.02 -3.86 -19.00
CA ASP A 226 -28.15 -4.11 -18.10
C ASP A 226 -28.66 -2.82 -17.43
N THR A 227 -29.92 -2.84 -17.00
CA THR A 227 -30.58 -1.72 -16.33
C THR A 227 -30.59 -1.91 -14.82
N PHE A 228 -30.05 -0.93 -14.10
CA PHE A 228 -30.04 -0.91 -12.63
C PHE A 228 -31.30 -0.24 -12.06
N SER A 229 -31.76 -0.72 -10.91
CA SER A 229 -33.00 -0.23 -10.28
C SER A 229 -32.85 1.17 -9.72
N ALA A 230 -33.84 2.04 -9.96
CA ALA A 230 -33.92 3.38 -9.39
C ALA A 230 -34.49 3.40 -7.95
N THR A 231 -34.91 2.25 -7.40
CA THR A 231 -35.54 2.16 -6.07
C THR A 231 -34.90 1.12 -5.15
N ALA A 232 -34.40 0.01 -5.70
CA ALA A 232 -33.62 -0.95 -4.93
C ALA A 232 -32.23 -0.35 -4.63
N ALA A 233 -31.64 -0.76 -3.50
CA ALA A 233 -30.38 -0.22 -3.00
C ALA A 233 -29.53 -1.36 -2.42
N ARG A 234 -29.36 -2.42 -3.20
CA ARG A 234 -28.59 -3.61 -2.83
C ARG A 234 -27.12 -3.26 -2.59
N TYR A 235 -26.51 -2.51 -3.50
CA TYR A 235 -25.08 -2.16 -3.38
C TYR A 235 -24.81 -1.22 -2.20
N TRP A 236 -25.73 -0.27 -1.98
CA TRP A 236 -25.68 0.61 -0.81
C TRP A 236 -25.68 -0.21 0.49
N SER A 237 -26.60 -1.16 0.64
CA SER A 237 -26.70 -1.99 1.84
C SER A 237 -25.41 -2.79 2.09
N VAL A 238 -24.84 -3.41 1.06
CA VAL A 238 -23.56 -4.16 1.20
C VAL A 238 -22.43 -3.24 1.69
N ILE A 239 -22.30 -2.04 1.10
CA ILE A 239 -21.26 -1.08 1.46
C ILE A 239 -21.47 -0.53 2.89
N ASP A 240 -22.71 -0.21 3.26
CA ASP A 240 -23.04 0.28 4.60
C ASP A 240 -22.80 -0.78 5.68
N ASP A 241 -23.17 -2.04 5.41
CA ASP A 241 -22.90 -3.16 6.32
C ASP A 241 -21.40 -3.38 6.51
N LEU A 242 -20.62 -3.33 5.42
CA LEU A 242 -19.15 -3.42 5.52
C LEU A 242 -18.55 -2.23 6.28
N CYS A 243 -19.04 -1.01 6.07
CA CYS A 243 -18.59 0.16 6.84
C CYS A 243 -18.78 -0.04 8.35
N ARG A 244 -19.93 -0.59 8.77
CA ARG A 244 -20.22 -0.89 10.18
C ARG A 244 -19.34 -2.01 10.71
N ALA A 245 -19.09 -3.05 9.90
CA ALA A 245 -18.22 -4.15 10.26
C ALA A 245 -16.77 -3.67 10.46
N ILE A 246 -16.29 -2.76 9.63
CA ILE A 246 -14.96 -2.15 9.76
C ILE A 246 -14.85 -1.30 11.03
N ASP A 247 -15.87 -0.47 11.31
CA ASP A 247 -15.90 0.39 12.51
C ASP A 247 -15.85 -0.43 13.81
N ARG A 248 -16.68 -1.48 13.91
CA ARG A 248 -16.85 -2.26 15.15
C ARG A 248 -15.95 -3.50 15.24
N GLY A 249 -15.39 -3.92 14.12
CA GLY A 249 -14.83 -5.25 13.95
C GLY A 249 -15.91 -6.33 13.83
N ASP A 250 -15.57 -7.42 13.16
CA ASP A 250 -16.36 -8.63 13.07
C ASP A 250 -15.46 -9.87 13.03
N ALA A 251 -15.30 -10.52 14.19
CA ALA A 251 -14.47 -11.70 14.34
C ALA A 251 -14.95 -12.90 13.50
N SER A 252 -16.25 -12.96 13.15
CA SER A 252 -16.81 -14.07 12.38
C SER A 252 -16.23 -14.14 10.96
N ILE A 253 -15.91 -12.98 10.39
CA ILE A 253 -15.28 -12.81 9.07
C ILE A 253 -13.79 -12.46 9.15
N GLY A 254 -13.20 -12.51 10.36
CA GLY A 254 -11.78 -12.22 10.58
C GLY A 254 -11.42 -10.74 10.49
N LEU A 255 -12.39 -9.84 10.58
CA LEU A 255 -12.20 -8.39 10.45
C LEU A 255 -11.93 -7.76 11.83
N PRO A 256 -10.73 -7.24 12.11
CA PRO A 256 -10.50 -6.47 13.33
C PRO A 256 -11.21 -5.11 13.26
N PRO A 257 -11.48 -4.44 14.39
CA PRO A 257 -11.98 -3.08 14.39
C PRO A 257 -10.90 -2.11 13.87
N TYR A 258 -11.28 -1.25 12.91
CA TYR A 258 -10.42 -0.18 12.41
C TYR A 258 -10.84 1.14 13.03
N ASN A 259 -10.06 1.59 14.00
CA ASN A 259 -10.27 2.88 14.65
C ASN A 259 -9.73 4.01 13.77
N GLY A 260 -10.54 5.05 13.57
CA GLY A 260 -10.13 6.22 12.77
C GLY A 260 -11.22 7.28 12.57
N GLY A 261 -12.45 7.02 13.02
CA GLY A 261 -13.57 7.97 12.92
C GLY A 261 -14.15 8.13 11.51
N LEU A 262 -13.54 7.56 10.47
CA LEU A 262 -14.04 7.61 9.09
C LEU A 262 -15.35 6.80 8.94
N PHE A 263 -15.41 5.63 9.58
CA PHE A 263 -16.56 4.73 9.55
C PHE A 263 -17.52 4.92 10.73
N ASP A 264 -17.20 5.86 11.63
CA ASP A 264 -17.99 6.16 12.81
C ASP A 264 -19.36 6.75 12.41
N PRO A 265 -20.47 6.09 12.75
CA PRO A 265 -21.81 6.55 12.42
C PRO A 265 -22.20 7.84 13.17
N GLU A 266 -21.64 8.10 14.36
CA GLU A 266 -21.93 9.30 15.15
C GLU A 266 -21.36 10.56 14.51
N ARG A 267 -20.22 10.42 13.81
CA ARG A 267 -19.60 11.50 13.03
C ARG A 267 -20.32 11.81 11.72
N THR A 268 -21.19 10.91 11.24
CA THR A 268 -21.95 11.08 9.99
C THR A 268 -23.41 10.66 10.10
N PRO A 269 -24.22 11.33 10.94
CA PRO A 269 -25.60 10.93 11.18
C PRO A 269 -26.45 10.88 9.92
N LEU A 270 -26.20 11.76 8.95
CA LEU A 270 -26.95 11.80 7.69
C LEU A 270 -26.80 10.50 6.89
N LEU A 271 -25.59 9.91 6.84
CA LEU A 271 -25.33 8.67 6.12
C LEU A 271 -26.10 7.47 6.71
N THR A 272 -26.41 7.50 8.01
CA THR A 272 -27.21 6.44 8.66
C THR A 272 -28.69 6.47 8.28
N ARG A 273 -29.18 7.58 7.71
CA ARG A 273 -30.60 7.81 7.40
C ARG A 273 -30.92 7.77 5.91
N VAL A 274 -29.92 7.93 5.06
CA VAL A 274 -30.08 7.93 3.60
C VAL A 274 -29.98 6.53 3.03
N ARG A 275 -30.57 6.35 1.84
CA ARG A 275 -30.47 5.11 1.07
C ARG A 275 -30.30 5.44 -0.39
N ILE A 276 -29.17 5.03 -0.98
CA ILE A 276 -28.83 5.38 -2.36
C ILE A 276 -29.22 4.24 -3.31
N PRO A 277 -30.03 4.51 -4.36
CA PRO A 277 -30.44 3.48 -5.31
C PRO A 277 -29.30 2.84 -6.10
N ASP A 278 -29.52 1.61 -6.56
CA ASP A 278 -28.57 0.82 -7.36
C ASP A 278 -28.21 1.53 -8.67
N ALA A 279 -29.14 2.26 -9.29
CA ALA A 279 -28.86 3.05 -10.49
C ALA A 279 -27.75 4.10 -10.28
N VAL A 280 -27.64 4.67 -9.06
CA VAL A 280 -26.58 5.61 -8.72
C VAL A 280 -25.35 4.90 -8.22
N MET A 281 -25.51 3.94 -7.28
CA MET A 281 -24.37 3.22 -6.71
C MET A 281 -23.60 2.44 -7.76
N ALA A 282 -24.28 1.75 -8.69
CA ALA A 282 -23.63 1.01 -9.76
C ALA A 282 -22.81 1.94 -10.66
N GLU A 283 -23.32 3.13 -10.99
CA GLU A 283 -22.56 4.12 -11.77
C GLU A 283 -21.31 4.56 -11.02
N VAL A 284 -21.43 4.90 -9.73
CA VAL A 284 -20.29 5.33 -8.90
C VAL A 284 -19.25 4.22 -8.76
N ILE A 285 -19.69 3.00 -8.46
CA ILE A 285 -18.80 1.84 -8.33
C ILE A 285 -18.08 1.57 -9.65
N ASP A 286 -18.80 1.64 -10.77
CA ASP A 286 -18.25 1.39 -12.11
C ASP A 286 -17.14 2.37 -12.44
N LEU A 287 -17.40 3.66 -12.25
CA LEU A 287 -16.47 4.77 -12.44
C LEU A 287 -15.21 4.60 -11.56
N LEU A 288 -15.37 4.29 -10.27
CA LEU A 288 -14.24 4.06 -9.38
C LEU A 288 -13.51 2.74 -9.66
N SER A 289 -14.14 1.77 -10.32
CA SER A 289 -13.55 0.44 -10.48
C SER A 289 -12.81 0.24 -11.78
N PHE A 290 -13.21 0.94 -12.84
CA PHE A 290 -12.77 0.65 -14.20
C PHE A 290 -12.43 1.91 -14.99
N GLU A 291 -11.32 1.86 -15.70
CA GLU A 291 -10.96 2.83 -16.73
C GLU A 291 -11.31 2.25 -18.10
N SER A 292 -11.90 3.07 -18.98
CA SER A 292 -12.14 2.71 -20.37
C SER A 292 -11.01 3.25 -21.24
N THR A 293 -10.13 2.37 -21.71
CA THR A 293 -9.04 2.73 -22.63
C THR A 293 -9.11 1.89 -23.89
N GLY A 294 -9.26 2.54 -25.05
CA GLY A 294 -9.29 1.85 -26.34
C GLY A 294 -10.47 0.87 -26.49
N GLY A 295 -11.62 1.17 -25.87
CA GLY A 295 -12.81 0.33 -25.92
C GLY A 295 -12.75 -0.92 -25.05
N ARG A 296 -11.68 -1.10 -24.25
CA ARG A 296 -11.58 -2.15 -23.24
C ARG A 296 -11.65 -1.53 -21.85
N ARG A 297 -12.48 -2.13 -21.00
CA ARG A 297 -12.55 -1.80 -19.58
C ARG A 297 -11.40 -2.49 -18.86
N ARG A 298 -10.61 -1.72 -18.12
CA ARG A 298 -9.51 -2.22 -17.30
C ARG A 298 -9.76 -1.85 -15.87
N TYR A 299 -9.43 -2.76 -14.96
CA TYR A 299 -9.54 -2.51 -13.54
C TYR A 299 -8.54 -1.43 -13.11
N ILE A 300 -9.00 -0.50 -12.28
CA ILE A 300 -8.11 0.44 -11.60
C ILE A 300 -7.49 -0.30 -10.42
N ASN A 301 -6.17 -0.41 -10.41
CA ASN A 301 -5.41 -1.00 -9.30
C ASN A 301 -5.08 0.08 -8.28
N TYR A 302 -5.77 0.08 -7.13
CA TYR A 302 -5.52 1.06 -6.06
C TYR A 302 -4.26 0.77 -5.25
N ARG A 303 -3.65 -0.42 -5.40
CA ARG A 303 -2.38 -0.76 -4.73
C ARG A 303 -1.23 0.15 -5.17
N ASP A 304 -1.21 0.51 -6.45
CA ASP A 304 -0.10 1.28 -7.02
C ASP A 304 -0.37 2.80 -6.95
N LEU A 305 -1.61 3.19 -6.64
CA LEU A 305 -1.92 4.58 -6.37
C LEU A 305 -1.23 5.02 -5.07
N SER A 306 -0.43 6.07 -5.19
CA SER A 306 0.26 6.65 -4.04
C SER A 306 -0.71 7.41 -3.15
N VAL A 307 -0.42 7.47 -1.86
CA VAL A 307 -1.25 8.26 -0.93
C VAL A 307 -1.24 9.75 -1.29
N GLN A 308 -0.19 10.23 -1.96
CA GLN A 308 -0.14 11.57 -2.53
C GLN A 308 -1.25 11.79 -3.57
N GLN A 309 -1.39 10.85 -4.51
CA GLN A 309 -2.39 10.94 -5.56
C GLN A 309 -3.80 10.96 -4.95
N LEU A 310 -4.04 10.15 -3.93
CA LEU A 310 -5.30 10.17 -3.19
C LEU A 310 -5.47 11.48 -2.39
N GLY A 311 -4.39 11.97 -1.78
CA GLY A 311 -4.29 13.27 -1.11
C GLY A 311 -4.71 14.43 -2.01
N SER A 312 -4.27 14.42 -3.26
CA SER A 312 -4.64 15.45 -4.24
C SER A 312 -6.14 15.43 -4.58
N ILE A 313 -6.78 14.25 -4.57
CA ILE A 313 -8.23 14.12 -4.70
C ILE A 313 -8.91 14.70 -3.44
N TYR A 314 -8.39 14.41 -2.25
CA TYR A 314 -8.93 14.95 -1.01
C TYR A 314 -8.84 16.48 -0.93
N GLU A 315 -7.69 17.06 -1.23
CA GLU A 315 -7.48 18.52 -1.20
C GLU A 315 -8.38 19.23 -2.19
N ARG A 316 -8.40 18.76 -3.44
CA ARG A 316 -9.26 19.34 -4.47
C ARG A 316 -10.73 19.28 -4.06
N LEU A 317 -11.21 18.24 -3.36
CA LEU A 317 -12.63 18.14 -2.95
C LEU A 317 -13.03 19.15 -1.87
N LEU A 318 -12.11 19.50 -0.97
CA LEU A 318 -12.35 20.51 0.06
C LEU A 318 -12.56 21.91 -0.52
N GLU A 319 -12.13 22.13 -1.76
CA GLU A 319 -12.26 23.39 -2.47
C GLU A 319 -13.63 23.59 -3.12
N PHE A 320 -14.63 22.72 -2.90
CA PHE A 320 -15.94 22.83 -3.56
C PHE A 320 -17.07 23.16 -2.60
N GLU A 321 -18.05 23.88 -3.14
CA GLU A 321 -19.32 24.13 -2.48
C GLU A 321 -20.48 23.53 -3.28
N ILE A 322 -21.52 23.14 -2.56
CA ILE A 322 -22.77 22.69 -3.13
C ILE A 322 -23.77 23.85 -3.07
N ARG A 323 -24.39 24.16 -4.21
CA ARG A 323 -25.44 25.17 -4.31
C ARG A 323 -26.65 24.61 -5.04
N ARG A 324 -27.84 25.08 -4.65
CA ARG A 324 -29.07 24.88 -5.43
C ARG A 324 -29.14 25.98 -6.50
N ASP A 325 -29.32 25.55 -7.73
CA ASP A 325 -29.51 26.35 -8.93
C ASP A 325 -30.95 26.12 -9.42
N GLU A 326 -31.67 27.19 -9.74
CA GLU A 326 -33.11 27.13 -10.03
C GLU A 326 -33.42 26.28 -11.28
N ASP A 327 -32.52 26.26 -12.27
CA ASP A 327 -32.71 25.54 -13.53
C ASP A 327 -32.05 24.15 -13.55
N LYS A 328 -30.98 23.96 -12.78
CA LYS A 328 -30.12 22.76 -12.84
C LYS A 328 -30.17 21.88 -11.59
N GLY A 329 -30.94 22.28 -10.57
CA GLY A 329 -31.00 21.59 -9.30
C GLY A 329 -29.71 21.75 -8.51
N LEU A 330 -29.15 20.66 -7.99
CA LEU A 330 -27.94 20.71 -7.16
C LEU A 330 -26.66 20.75 -8.01
N VAL A 331 -25.91 21.83 -7.89
CA VAL A 331 -24.68 22.10 -8.65
C VAL A 331 -23.49 22.17 -7.71
N VAL A 332 -22.41 21.49 -8.09
CA VAL A 332 -21.11 21.55 -7.42
C VAL A 332 -20.24 22.58 -8.13
N ARG A 333 -19.72 23.59 -7.41
CA ARG A 333 -18.89 24.65 -8.00
C ARG A 333 -17.58 24.84 -7.23
N PRO A 334 -16.46 25.16 -7.92
CA PRO A 334 -15.20 25.45 -7.25
C PRO A 334 -15.31 26.72 -6.41
N ASN A 335 -14.87 26.62 -5.15
CA ASN A 335 -14.65 27.74 -4.25
C ASN A 335 -13.19 28.18 -4.35
N LEU A 336 -12.90 29.00 -5.37
CA LEU A 336 -11.55 29.50 -5.70
C LEU A 336 -10.85 30.27 -4.57
N PHE A 337 -11.59 30.70 -3.54
CA PHE A 337 -11.03 31.40 -2.38
C PHE A 337 -10.55 30.46 -1.26
N ALA A 338 -10.92 29.16 -1.30
CA ALA A 338 -10.54 28.18 -0.28
C ALA A 338 -9.02 27.91 -0.21
N ARG A 339 -8.30 27.94 -1.35
CA ARG A 339 -6.84 27.72 -1.39
C ARG A 339 -6.04 28.85 -0.75
N LYS A 340 -6.39 30.10 -1.06
CA LYS A 340 -5.65 31.27 -0.54
C LYS A 340 -5.84 31.48 0.95
N SER A 341 -6.98 31.06 1.50
CA SER A 341 -7.25 31.17 2.94
C SER A 341 -6.65 30.03 3.76
N THR A 342 -6.48 28.83 3.19
CA THR A 342 -5.97 27.65 3.92
C THR A 342 -4.46 27.44 3.79
N GLY A 343 -3.79 28.05 2.81
CA GLY A 343 -2.34 27.90 2.63
C GLY A 343 -1.89 26.48 2.26
N SER A 344 -2.81 25.67 1.74
CA SER A 344 -2.59 24.27 1.34
C SER A 344 -1.72 24.19 0.08
N TYR A 345 -0.40 24.25 0.27
CA TYR A 345 0.58 23.99 -0.78
C TYR A 345 1.24 22.63 -0.56
N TYR A 346 1.20 21.81 -1.60
CA TYR A 346 1.86 20.52 -1.65
C TYR A 346 3.38 20.65 -1.56
N THR A 347 4.04 19.82 -0.75
CA THR A 347 5.50 19.73 -0.66
C THR A 347 6.00 18.58 -1.56
N PRO A 348 6.83 18.86 -2.59
CA PRO A 348 7.40 17.82 -3.47
C PRO A 348 8.10 16.68 -2.72
N ASP A 349 7.99 15.45 -3.25
CA ASP A 349 8.53 14.22 -2.64
C ASP A 349 10.03 14.31 -2.36
N GLU A 350 10.80 14.89 -3.28
CA GLU A 350 12.25 15.05 -3.10
C GLU A 350 12.58 15.92 -1.88
N LEU A 351 11.77 16.96 -1.62
CA LEU A 351 11.93 17.82 -0.45
C LEU A 351 11.48 17.11 0.82
N VAL A 352 10.36 16.38 0.79
CA VAL A 352 9.90 15.58 1.93
C VAL A 352 10.95 14.53 2.31
N GLY A 353 11.45 13.77 1.33
CA GLY A 353 12.48 12.76 1.54
C GLY A 353 13.79 13.35 2.05
N LEU A 354 14.18 14.54 1.58
CA LEU A 354 15.33 15.28 2.12
C LEU A 354 15.10 15.67 3.58
N ILE A 355 13.95 16.29 3.91
CA ILE A 355 13.63 16.70 5.29
C ILE A 355 13.64 15.49 6.21
N LEU A 356 12.96 14.40 5.83
CA LEU A 356 12.93 13.18 6.64
C LEU A 356 14.33 12.64 6.89
N ARG A 357 15.17 12.55 5.85
CA ARG A 357 16.54 12.06 5.97
C ARG A 357 17.39 12.94 6.88
N GLU A 358 17.43 14.25 6.62
CA GLU A 358 18.27 15.18 7.39
C GLU A 358 17.82 15.31 8.86
N THR A 359 16.54 15.08 9.16
CA THR A 359 16.01 15.20 10.52
C THR A 359 16.03 13.90 11.31
N LEU A 360 15.78 12.75 10.67
CA LEU A 360 15.60 11.46 11.35
C LEU A 360 16.83 10.57 11.29
N GLU A 361 17.61 10.60 10.20
CA GLU A 361 18.78 9.73 10.05
C GLU A 361 19.79 9.90 11.21
N PRO A 362 20.10 11.12 11.70
CA PRO A 362 20.99 11.27 12.85
C PRO A 362 20.44 10.59 14.12
N LEU A 363 19.13 10.70 14.37
CA LEU A 363 18.48 10.11 15.54
C LEU A 363 18.45 8.58 15.48
N ILE A 364 18.31 8.03 14.27
CA ILE A 364 18.35 6.59 14.01
C ILE A 364 19.79 6.08 14.16
N ALA A 365 20.76 6.79 13.59
CA ALA A 365 22.17 6.46 13.67
C ALA A 365 22.67 6.43 15.12
N ASP A 366 22.26 7.39 15.96
CA ASP A 366 22.60 7.41 17.39
C ASP A 366 22.11 6.15 18.12
N ARG A 367 20.90 5.68 17.81
CA ARG A 367 20.30 4.46 18.42
C ARG A 367 21.03 3.20 17.97
N LEU A 368 21.34 3.09 16.67
CA LEU A 368 22.13 1.99 16.12
C LEU A 368 23.55 1.98 16.69
N GLY A 369 24.19 3.15 16.80
CA GLY A 369 25.52 3.31 17.37
C GLY A 369 25.58 2.91 18.85
N ALA A 370 24.59 3.31 19.63
CA ALA A 370 24.47 2.90 21.03
C ALA A 370 24.34 1.38 21.19
N PHE A 371 23.51 0.74 20.34
CA PHE A 371 23.39 -0.71 20.31
C PHE A 371 24.71 -1.39 19.91
N ARG A 372 25.34 -0.96 18.82
CA ARG A 372 26.62 -1.52 18.32
C ARG A 372 27.70 -1.43 19.38
N THR A 373 27.89 -0.26 19.99
CA THR A 373 28.89 -0.04 21.04
C THR A 373 28.66 -1.01 22.19
N ARG A 374 27.40 -1.19 22.60
CA ARG A 374 27.07 -2.13 23.67
C ARG A 374 27.25 -3.60 23.26
N ALA A 375 26.98 -3.94 22.01
CA ALA A 375 27.18 -5.29 21.48
C ALA A 375 28.68 -5.65 21.44
N GLU A 376 29.53 -4.71 21.04
CA GLU A 376 30.99 -4.84 21.07
C GLU A 376 31.51 -5.03 22.49
N GLU A 377 31.07 -4.20 23.45
CA GLU A 377 31.44 -4.35 24.87
C GLU A 377 31.04 -5.72 25.46
N LEU A 378 29.89 -6.27 25.03
CA LEU A 378 29.37 -7.54 25.52
C LEU A 378 29.97 -8.76 24.83
N ALA A 379 30.61 -8.60 23.68
CA ALA A 379 31.29 -9.68 22.97
C ALA A 379 32.39 -10.31 23.85
N ASP A 380 33.16 -9.46 24.54
CA ASP A 380 34.26 -9.86 25.43
C ASP A 380 33.84 -10.04 26.90
N ASP A 381 32.54 -9.90 27.22
CA ASP A 381 32.03 -9.99 28.58
C ASP A 381 31.94 -11.45 29.07
N LEU A 382 32.39 -11.71 30.30
CA LEU A 382 32.48 -13.05 30.89
C LEU A 382 31.15 -13.60 31.44
N ARG A 383 30.09 -12.78 31.48
CA ARG A 383 28.76 -13.23 31.92
C ARG A 383 28.16 -14.22 30.93
N ASP A 384 27.19 -15.01 31.39
CA ASP A 384 26.49 -15.96 30.53
C ASP A 384 25.78 -15.25 29.36
N GLU A 385 25.64 -15.96 28.24
CA GLU A 385 25.06 -15.42 27.00
C GLU A 385 23.65 -14.83 27.22
N ALA A 386 22.81 -15.48 28.03
CA ALA A 386 21.45 -15.01 28.30
C ALA A 386 21.44 -13.65 29.02
N THR A 387 22.33 -13.44 29.99
CA THR A 387 22.49 -12.15 30.66
C THR A 387 22.95 -11.05 29.69
N ARG A 388 23.90 -11.36 28.79
CA ARG A 388 24.41 -10.41 27.79
C ARG A 388 23.33 -10.03 26.78
N LEU A 389 22.61 -11.01 26.23
CA LEU A 389 21.46 -10.79 25.33
C LEU A 389 20.34 -9.99 26.00
N GLY A 390 20.05 -10.28 27.28
CA GLY A 390 19.05 -9.54 28.04
C GLY A 390 19.38 -8.05 28.21
N ALA A 391 20.68 -7.70 28.32
CA ALA A 391 21.12 -6.31 28.34
C ALA A 391 20.92 -5.62 26.98
N LEU A 392 21.22 -6.32 25.88
CA LEU A 392 21.03 -5.80 24.51
C LEU A 392 19.57 -5.59 24.15
N ARG A 393 18.66 -6.49 24.57
CA ARG A 393 17.21 -6.34 24.30
C ARG A 393 16.63 -5.03 24.83
N ARG A 394 17.18 -4.47 25.91
CA ARG A 394 16.73 -3.16 26.46
C ARG A 394 17.18 -1.96 25.64
N LEU A 395 18.16 -2.15 24.76
CA LEU A 395 18.71 -1.14 23.86
C LEU A 395 18.42 -1.50 22.41
N ASP A 396 17.45 -2.39 22.15
CA ASP A 396 17.09 -2.80 20.80
C ASP A 396 16.81 -1.55 19.94
N PRO A 397 17.51 -1.39 18.81
CA PRO A 397 17.45 -0.15 18.04
C PRO A 397 16.08 0.00 17.37
N ALA A 398 15.42 -1.09 17.00
CA ALA A 398 14.10 -1.04 16.36
C ALA A 398 13.02 -0.55 17.33
N GLU A 399 12.98 -1.07 18.56
CA GLU A 399 12.11 -0.56 19.62
C GLU A 399 12.46 0.89 19.99
N ALA A 400 13.75 1.24 20.03
CA ALA A 400 14.18 2.60 20.31
C ALA A 400 13.73 3.59 19.23
N ILE A 401 13.72 3.21 17.94
CA ILE A 401 13.19 4.04 16.85
C ILE A 401 11.68 4.27 17.03
N LEU A 402 10.92 3.26 17.43
CA LEU A 402 9.47 3.38 17.68
C LEU A 402 9.13 4.33 18.85
N THR A 403 10.10 4.74 19.66
CA THR A 403 9.88 5.77 20.71
C THR A 403 9.93 7.21 20.17
N LEU A 404 10.35 7.41 18.92
CA LEU A 404 10.40 8.73 18.29
C LEU A 404 9.00 9.34 18.21
N ARG A 405 8.90 10.62 18.55
CA ARG A 405 7.66 11.41 18.45
C ARG A 405 7.89 12.52 17.42
N VAL A 406 7.17 12.44 16.32
CA VAL A 406 7.24 13.42 15.23
C VAL A 406 5.92 14.17 15.17
N CYS A 407 5.98 15.49 14.96
CA CYS A 407 4.82 16.36 14.90
C CYS A 407 4.89 17.21 13.64
N ASP A 408 3.85 17.15 12.82
CA ASP A 408 3.59 18.11 11.76
C ASP A 408 2.38 18.97 12.16
N PRO A 409 2.60 20.20 12.64
CA PRO A 409 1.52 21.06 13.14
C PRO A 409 0.64 21.64 12.04
N ALA A 410 0.98 21.46 10.77
CA ALA A 410 0.27 22.00 9.60
C ALA A 410 0.21 20.98 8.46
N MET A 411 -0.09 19.72 8.78
CA MET A 411 0.08 18.57 7.89
C MET A 411 -0.71 18.58 6.59
N GLY A 412 -1.73 19.44 6.46
CA GLY A 412 -2.60 19.47 5.27
C GLY A 412 -3.21 18.09 4.99
N SER A 413 -2.95 17.54 3.80
CA SER A 413 -3.34 16.17 3.40
C SER A 413 -2.62 15.04 4.15
N GLY A 414 -1.66 15.36 5.01
CA GLY A 414 -0.86 14.37 5.75
C GLY A 414 0.30 13.79 4.94
N HIS A 415 0.61 14.35 3.77
CA HIS A 415 1.62 13.81 2.85
C HIS A 415 2.99 13.57 3.52
N PHE A 416 3.46 14.53 4.33
CA PHE A 416 4.69 14.37 5.10
C PHE A 416 4.63 13.18 6.06
N LEU A 417 3.54 13.06 6.81
CA LEU A 417 3.35 12.00 7.80
C LEU A 417 3.21 10.61 7.16
N VAL A 418 2.64 10.53 5.97
CA VAL A 418 2.57 9.25 5.25
C VAL A 418 3.96 8.81 4.80
N ASN A 419 4.73 9.71 4.17
CA ASN A 419 6.12 9.41 3.79
C ASN A 419 6.99 9.10 5.02
N LEU A 420 6.73 9.76 6.14
CA LEU A 420 7.38 9.47 7.41
C LEU A 420 7.14 8.02 7.87
N VAL A 421 5.90 7.53 7.77
CA VAL A 421 5.56 6.15 8.12
C VAL A 421 6.30 5.16 7.22
N ASP A 422 6.30 5.40 5.91
CA ASP A 422 7.04 4.56 4.95
C ASP A 422 8.55 4.52 5.30
N TYR A 423 9.14 5.70 5.51
CA TYR A 423 10.55 5.85 5.84
C TYR A 423 10.91 5.19 7.17
N LEU A 424 10.15 5.42 8.25
CA LEU A 424 10.40 4.82 9.55
C LEU A 424 10.19 3.31 9.53
N THR A 425 9.23 2.80 8.76
CA THR A 425 8.99 1.36 8.62
C THR A 425 10.22 0.67 8.03
N ASP A 426 10.76 1.20 6.92
CA ASP A 426 11.99 0.68 6.32
C ASP A 426 13.16 0.73 7.32
N ARG A 427 13.34 1.87 8.02
CA ARG A 427 14.42 2.04 9.02
C ARG A 427 14.30 1.11 10.21
N VAL A 428 13.07 0.83 10.68
CA VAL A 428 12.81 -0.12 11.77
C VAL A 428 13.16 -1.55 11.34
N ILE A 429 12.73 -1.97 10.14
CA ILE A 429 13.03 -3.31 9.62
C ILE A 429 14.54 -3.49 9.41
N GLU A 430 15.22 -2.47 8.87
CA GLU A 430 16.67 -2.46 8.73
C GLU A 430 17.38 -2.53 10.09
N ALA A 431 16.90 -1.77 11.09
CA ALA A 431 17.48 -1.79 12.43
C ALA A 431 17.36 -3.17 13.11
N MET A 432 16.24 -3.88 12.91
CA MET A 432 16.11 -5.27 13.36
C MET A 432 17.17 -6.17 12.70
N ALA A 433 17.33 -6.04 11.38
CA ALA A 433 18.28 -6.83 10.60
C ALA A 433 19.76 -6.57 10.98
N GLU A 434 20.07 -5.31 11.29
CA GLU A 434 21.40 -4.87 11.70
C GLU A 434 21.69 -5.36 13.12
N ALA A 435 20.74 -5.24 14.04
CA ALA A 435 20.89 -5.72 15.41
C ALA A 435 21.19 -7.23 15.47
N GLU A 436 20.51 -8.04 14.65
CA GLU A 436 20.81 -9.47 14.52
C GLU A 436 22.22 -9.73 13.95
N ALA A 437 22.72 -8.85 13.07
CA ALA A 437 24.04 -8.94 12.46
C ALA A 437 25.19 -8.61 13.42
N GLU A 438 24.98 -7.66 14.32
CA GLU A 438 26.02 -7.16 15.21
C GLU A 438 26.33 -8.14 16.37
N VAL A 439 25.43 -9.10 16.61
CA VAL A 439 25.53 -10.07 17.72
C VAL A 439 25.89 -11.47 17.19
N GLU A 440 26.86 -11.56 16.28
CA GLU A 440 27.38 -12.84 15.77
C GLU A 440 28.07 -13.69 16.85
N TRP A 441 28.49 -13.08 17.95
CA TRP A 441 29.15 -13.77 19.06
C TRP A 441 28.19 -14.64 19.89
N ALA A 442 26.87 -14.48 19.74
CA ALA A 442 25.88 -15.30 20.43
C ALA A 442 25.75 -16.65 19.72
N THR A 443 26.16 -17.73 20.39
CA THR A 443 26.26 -19.08 19.81
C THR A 443 25.19 -20.04 20.29
N ASP A 444 24.67 -19.84 21.50
CA ASP A 444 23.62 -20.69 22.08
C ASP A 444 22.25 -20.32 21.50
N ALA A 445 21.97 -19.02 21.35
CA ALA A 445 20.78 -18.50 20.71
C ALA A 445 21.10 -17.21 19.93
N PRO A 446 20.76 -17.14 18.62
CA PRO A 446 20.95 -15.90 17.88
C PRO A 446 20.15 -14.76 18.52
N TYR A 447 20.70 -13.55 18.48
CA TYR A 447 19.94 -12.39 18.88
C TYR A 447 18.70 -12.28 17.99
N GLU A 448 17.55 -12.04 18.61
CA GLU A 448 16.29 -11.77 17.94
C GLU A 448 15.73 -10.50 18.57
N SER A 449 15.40 -9.53 17.72
CA SER A 449 14.80 -8.27 18.18
C SER A 449 13.49 -8.55 18.93
N PRO A 450 13.25 -7.94 20.11
CA PRO A 450 11.96 -8.04 20.80
C PRO A 450 10.77 -7.61 19.94
N LEU A 451 10.99 -6.68 19.00
CA LEU A 451 9.97 -6.25 18.05
C LEU A 451 9.61 -7.37 17.07
N ALA A 452 10.57 -8.16 16.60
CA ALA A 452 10.32 -9.31 15.72
C ALA A 452 9.38 -10.31 16.39
N GLN A 453 9.63 -10.62 17.67
CA GLN A 453 8.81 -11.52 18.46
C GLN A 453 7.39 -11.00 18.63
N ARG A 454 7.22 -9.70 18.90
CA ARG A 454 5.89 -9.08 19.00
C ARG A 454 5.13 -9.14 17.67
N ILE A 455 5.79 -8.84 16.55
CA ILE A 455 5.18 -8.92 15.22
C ILE A 455 4.73 -10.35 14.92
N ALA A 456 5.52 -11.37 15.27
CA ALA A 456 5.17 -12.77 15.04
C ALA A 456 3.92 -13.26 15.83
N THR A 457 3.48 -12.51 16.84
CA THR A 457 2.28 -12.83 17.64
C THR A 457 1.00 -12.15 17.15
N ILE A 458 1.11 -11.27 16.15
CA ILE A 458 -0.01 -10.57 15.47
C ILE A 458 -0.37 -11.37 14.22
#